data_AF-A0A521LIV1-F1
#
_entry.id   AF-A0A521LIV1-F1
#
_cell.length_a   1.000
_cell.length_b   1.000
_cell.length_c   1.000
_cell.angle_alpha   90.00
_cell.angle_beta   90.00
_cell.angle_gamma   90.00
#
_symmetry.space_group_name_H-M   'P 1'
#
loop_
_entity.id
_entity.type
_entity.pdbx_description
1 polymer ?
#
loop_
_entity_poly.entity_id
_entity_poly.type
_entity_poly.pdbx_seq_one_letter_code
_entity_poly.pdbx_strand_id
1 'polypeptide(L)'
;MFRILLTGAVMALAITGASAAEVEVKMLNKGAAGAMVFEPALVKIAPGDTVKFVPTDKGHDAATIPDMLPAGAEPFASKLN
;
A
#
# COMPACT_ATOMS: atom_id res chain seq x y z
N MET A 1 5.15 20.33 -42.50
CA MET A 1 5.73 19.26 -41.66
C MET A 1 6.16 19.69 -40.26
N PHE A 2 6.50 20.95 -39.99
CA PHE A 2 6.99 21.40 -38.66
C PHE A 2 5.96 21.28 -37.52
N ARG A 3 4.66 21.38 -37.82
CA ARG A 3 3.56 21.26 -36.84
C ARG A 3 3.30 19.81 -36.39
N ILE A 4 3.67 18.80 -37.18
CA ILE A 4 3.51 17.38 -36.86
C ILE A 4 4.65 16.90 -35.94
N LEU A 5 5.84 17.50 -36.08
CA LEU A 5 6.99 17.21 -35.24
C LEU A 5 6.82 17.71 -33.79
N LEU A 6 6.12 18.84 -33.57
CA LEU A 6 5.84 19.33 -32.22
C LEU A 6 4.81 18.47 -31.47
N THR A 7 3.82 17.90 -32.15
CA THR A 7 2.80 17.04 -31.50
C THR A 7 3.37 15.69 -31.05
N GLY A 8 4.35 15.15 -31.77
CA GLY A 8 5.03 13.90 -31.38
C GLY A 8 5.94 14.05 -30.15
N ALA A 9 6.57 15.22 -29.97
CA ALA A 9 7.46 15.48 -28.84
C ALA A 9 6.73 15.61 -27.50
N VAL A 10 5.47 16.08 -27.49
CA VAL A 10 4.65 16.17 -26.27
C VAL A 10 4.17 14.80 -25.79
N MET A 11 3.93 13.85 -26.70
CA MET A 11 3.50 12.49 -26.37
C MET A 11 4.60 11.65 -25.69
N ALA A 12 5.87 11.93 -26.01
CA ALA A 12 7.02 11.21 -25.46
C ALA A 12 7.32 11.56 -23.98
N LEU A 13 6.86 12.71 -23.50
CA LEU A 13 7.03 13.15 -22.09
C LEU A 13 5.97 12.57 -21.14
N ALA A 14 4.93 11.92 -21.65
CA ALA A 14 3.82 11.40 -20.84
C ALA A 14 4.06 9.98 -20.27
N ILE A 15 5.22 9.37 -20.51
CA ILE A 15 5.52 7.98 -20.10
C ILE A 15 6.38 7.93 -18.82
N THR A 16 6.34 8.96 -17.97
CA THR A 16 6.82 8.78 -16.60
C THR A 16 5.82 7.88 -15.88
N GLY A 17 6.06 6.56 -15.94
CA GLY A 17 5.22 5.56 -15.30
C GLY A 17 4.97 5.92 -13.84
N ALA A 18 3.71 5.89 -13.42
CA ALA A 18 3.34 6.00 -12.02
C ALA A 18 3.85 4.73 -11.32
N SER A 19 4.98 4.82 -10.63
CA SER A 19 5.46 3.76 -9.75
C SER A 19 4.64 3.81 -8.46
N ALA A 20 3.77 2.82 -8.25
CA ALA A 20 3.15 2.57 -6.97
C ALA A 20 4.22 2.16 -5.95
N ALA A 21 4.23 2.79 -4.77
CA ALA A 21 5.10 2.39 -3.68
C ALA A 21 4.51 1.19 -2.93
N GLU A 22 5.37 0.32 -2.39
CA GLU A 22 4.97 -0.72 -1.43
C GLU A 22 5.49 -0.34 -0.04
N VAL A 23 4.59 -0.34 0.94
CA VAL A 23 4.92 -0.13 2.36
C VAL A 23 4.77 -1.45 3.10
N GLU A 24 5.82 -1.87 3.80
CA GLU A 24 5.78 -3.07 4.65
C GLU A 24 5.32 -2.71 6.07
N VAL A 25 4.39 -3.50 6.62
CA VAL A 25 3.92 -3.42 8.01
C VAL A 25 4.16 -4.77 8.67
N LYS A 26 5.03 -4.81 9.67
CA LYS A 26 5.39 -6.03 10.39
C LYS A 26 4.33 -6.39 11.42
N MET A 27 4.02 -7.67 11.55
CA MET A 27 3.19 -8.23 12.62
C MET A 27 4.09 -8.91 13.65
N LEU A 28 4.11 -8.38 14.88
CA LEU A 28 5.08 -8.72 15.92
C LEU A 28 4.41 -9.10 17.23
N ASN A 29 4.95 -10.10 17.91
CA ASN A 29 4.60 -10.43 19.29
C ASN A 29 5.02 -9.32 20.25
N LYS A 30 6.14 -8.65 19.98
CA LYS A 30 6.66 -7.53 20.77
C LYS A 30 7.36 -6.51 19.87
N GLY A 31 6.97 -5.24 19.98
CA GLY A 31 7.61 -4.12 19.27
C GLY A 31 7.70 -2.88 20.16
N ALA A 32 8.02 -1.73 19.57
CA ALA A 32 8.24 -0.50 20.33
C ALA A 32 7.01 -0.05 21.14
N ALA A 33 5.80 -0.38 20.68
CA ALA A 33 4.54 -0.01 21.31
C ALA A 33 4.00 -1.04 22.33
N GLY A 34 4.72 -2.15 22.58
CA GLY A 34 4.30 -3.19 23.53
C GLY A 34 4.14 -4.57 22.89
N ALA A 35 3.18 -5.34 23.37
CA ALA A 35 2.90 -6.70 22.89
C ALA A 35 1.80 -6.70 21.80
N MET A 36 1.88 -7.64 20.85
CA MET A 36 0.93 -7.85 19.74
C MET A 36 0.71 -6.58 18.90
N VAL A 37 1.72 -6.18 18.12
CA VAL A 37 1.73 -4.88 17.42
C VAL A 37 1.95 -5.01 15.92
N PHE A 38 1.35 -4.09 15.18
CA PHE A 38 1.76 -3.74 13.83
C PHE A 38 2.87 -2.68 13.88
N GLU A 39 3.94 -2.84 13.10
CA GLU A 39 5.04 -1.87 13.04
C GLU A 39 5.44 -1.56 11.58
N PRO A 40 5.25 -0.31 11.09
CA PRO A 40 4.63 0.82 11.79
C PRO A 40 3.12 0.64 11.99
N ALA A 41 2.56 1.21 13.07
CA ALA A 41 1.14 1.13 13.38
C ALA A 41 0.26 2.11 12.57
N LEU A 42 0.87 3.08 11.89
CA LEU A 42 0.20 4.04 11.03
C LEU A 42 1.01 4.22 9.75
N VAL A 43 0.34 4.06 8.62
CA VAL A 43 0.91 4.27 7.29
C VAL A 43 0.08 5.31 6.55
N LYS A 44 0.76 6.20 5.83
CA LYS A 44 0.14 7.14 4.90
C LYS A 44 0.61 6.77 3.50
N ILE A 45 -0.34 6.43 2.64
CA ILE A 45 -0.09 5.98 1.26
C ILE A 45 -0.85 6.86 0.26
N ALA A 46 -0.40 6.89 -0.98
CA ALA A 46 -1.08 7.55 -2.10
C ALA A 46 -1.97 6.54 -2.86
N PRO A 47 -2.97 7.01 -3.64
CA PRO A 47 -3.71 6.14 -4.53
C PRO A 47 -2.79 5.36 -5.48
N GLY A 48 -2.95 4.03 -5.50
CA GLY A 48 -2.12 3.12 -6.30
C GLY A 48 -1.05 2.38 -5.50
N ASP A 49 -0.62 2.91 -4.34
CA ASP A 49 0.33 2.24 -3.45
C ASP A 49 -0.25 0.97 -2.82
N THR A 50 0.63 0.09 -2.35
CA THR A 50 0.26 -1.14 -1.64
C THR A 50 0.81 -1.16 -0.21
N VAL A 51 0.10 -1.87 0.66
CA VAL A 51 0.59 -2.21 2.01
C VAL A 51 0.74 -3.71 2.10
N LYS A 52 1.94 -4.17 2.45
CA LYS A 52 2.26 -5.58 2.65
C LYS A 52 2.40 -5.87 4.13
N PHE A 53 1.45 -6.62 4.67
CA PHE A 53 1.52 -7.13 6.03
C PHE A 53 2.51 -8.29 6.09
N VAL A 54 3.65 -8.08 6.75
CA VAL A 54 4.74 -9.05 6.87
C VAL A 54 4.58 -9.82 8.19
N PRO A 55 4.22 -11.12 8.15
CA PRO A 55 4.13 -11.94 9.35
C PRO A 55 5.53 -12.24 9.88
N THR A 56 6.03 -11.35 10.74
CA THR A 56 7.39 -11.47 11.28
C THR A 56 7.41 -12.50 12.39
N ASP A 57 6.35 -12.53 13.22
CA ASP A 57 6.05 -13.60 14.15
C ASP A 57 4.81 -14.40 13.69
N LYS A 58 4.71 -15.67 14.14
CA LYS A 58 3.56 -16.55 13.85
C LYS A 58 2.33 -16.20 14.70
N GLY A 59 1.15 -16.60 14.24
CA GLY A 59 -0.10 -16.41 14.98
C GLY A 59 -0.74 -15.04 14.80
N HIS A 60 -0.36 -14.32 13.75
CA HIS A 60 -0.95 -13.03 13.36
C HIS A 60 -1.62 -13.11 11.99
N ASP A 61 -2.64 -12.30 11.81
CA ASP A 61 -3.30 -12.00 10.53
C ASP A 61 -3.50 -10.48 10.39
N ALA A 62 -3.98 -10.07 9.22
CA ALA A 62 -4.40 -8.69 8.97
C ALA A 62 -5.80 -8.71 8.37
N ALA A 63 -6.69 -7.89 8.92
CA ALA A 63 -8.06 -7.78 8.46
C ALA A 63 -8.58 -6.35 8.61
N THR A 64 -9.58 -6.01 7.82
CA THR A 64 -10.30 -4.75 7.91
C THR A 64 -11.21 -4.74 9.14
N ILE A 65 -11.25 -3.62 9.85
CA ILE A 65 -12.19 -3.41 10.96
C ILE A 65 -13.54 -2.98 10.37
N PRO A 66 -14.66 -3.62 10.75
CA PRO A 66 -16.00 -3.21 10.32
C PRO A 66 -16.23 -1.72 10.56
N ASP A 67 -16.91 -1.07 9.60
CA ASP A 67 -17.27 0.36 9.65
C ASP A 67 -16.10 1.36 9.69
N MET A 68 -14.84 0.91 9.50
CA MET A 68 -13.65 1.77 9.45
C MET A 68 -13.06 1.96 8.05
N LEU A 69 -13.63 1.32 7.03
CA LEU A 69 -13.22 1.52 5.64
C LEU A 69 -13.89 2.76 5.03
N PRO A 70 -13.22 3.44 4.08
CA PRO A 70 -13.87 4.47 3.28
C PRO A 70 -14.96 3.87 2.40
N ALA A 71 -15.92 4.71 2.00
CA ALA A 71 -17.02 4.27 1.13
C ALA A 71 -16.50 3.66 -0.19
N GLY A 72 -17.00 2.48 -0.54
CA GLY A 72 -16.63 1.76 -1.77
C GLY A 72 -15.34 0.95 -1.68
N ALA A 73 -14.65 0.90 -0.54
CA ALA A 73 -13.54 -0.02 -0.34
C ALA A 73 -14.03 -1.43 0.04
N GLU A 74 -13.42 -2.44 -0.58
CA GLU A 74 -13.71 -3.84 -0.29
C GLU A 74 -13.03 -4.28 1.02
N PRO A 75 -13.74 -4.97 1.93
CA PRO A 75 -13.14 -5.55 3.12
C PRO A 75 -12.20 -6.72 2.77
N PHE A 76 -11.21 -6.96 3.62
CA PHE A 76 -10.31 -8.10 3.48
C PHE A 76 -9.98 -8.73 4.83
N ALA A 77 -9.62 -10.01 4.79
CA ALA A 77 -9.02 -10.74 5.90
C ALA A 77 -8.00 -11.74 5.34
N SER A 78 -6.79 -11.74 5.88
CA SER A 78 -5.77 -12.74 5.52
C SER A 78 -6.01 -14.04 6.28
N LYS A 79 -5.28 -15.10 5.88
CA LYS A 79 -5.16 -16.29 6.72
C LYS A 79 -4.26 -15.98 7.90
N LEU A 80 -4.49 -16.67 9.02
CA LEU A 80 -3.56 -16.71 10.14
C LEU A 80 -2.24 -17.33 9.68
N ASN A 81 -1.13 -16.69 10.03
CA ASN A 81 0.22 -17.21 9.78
C ASN A 81 0.59 -18.38 10.70
#